data_AF-A0A7X7G3L4-F1
#
_entry.id   AF-A0A7X7G3L4-F1
#
_cell.length_a   1.000
_cell.length_b   1.000
_cell.length_c   1.000
_cell.angle_alpha   90.00
_cell.angle_beta   90.00
_cell.angle_gamma   90.00
#
_symmetry.space_group_name_H-M   'P 1'
#
loop_
_entity.id
_entity.type
_entity.pdbx_description
1 polymer ?
#
loop_
_entity_poly.entity_id
_entity_poly.type
_entity_poly.pdbx_seq_one_letter_code
_entity_poly.pdbx_strand_id
1 'polypeptide(L)'
;MAEEIRRRPQKVAAHAKATILAIRLFALLPSHPVVTLSLAIKLLGVSKPTTVKAIGALQAASVLGKITGKRRGRVYAYHEYLRVLSPDTD
;
A
#
# COMPACT_ATOMS: atom_id res chain seq x y z
N MET A 1 23.00 -1.28 33.38
CA MET A 1 21.78 -1.77 32.68
C MET A 1 21.00 -0.58 32.10
N ALA A 2 21.60 0.17 31.18
CA ALA A 2 21.02 1.42 30.65
C ALA A 2 21.11 1.51 29.11
N GLU A 3 21.30 0.38 28.42
CA GLU A 3 21.72 0.36 27.01
C GLU A 3 20.71 -0.30 26.05
N GLU A 4 19.43 -0.49 26.43
CA GLU A 4 18.47 -1.21 25.56
C GLU A 4 17.33 -0.33 25.01
N ILE A 5 17.35 0.98 25.25
CA ILE A 5 16.27 1.91 24.82
C ILE A 5 16.65 2.75 23.58
N ARG A 6 17.91 2.75 23.16
CA ARG A 6 18.36 3.56 22.01
C ARG A 6 18.14 2.94 20.62
N ARG A 7 17.66 1.70 20.52
CA ARG A 7 17.66 0.92 19.26
C ARG A 7 16.33 0.82 18.50
N ARG A 8 15.33 1.68 18.75
CA ARG A 8 14.01 1.58 18.07
C ARG A 8 13.39 2.84 17.43
N PRO A 9 14.11 3.89 17.00
CA PRO A 9 13.46 5.00 16.26
C PRO A 9 13.00 4.59 14.85
N GLN A 10 13.65 3.59 14.24
CA GLN A 10 13.36 3.21 12.84
C GLN A 10 12.01 2.53 12.65
N LYS A 11 11.50 1.80 13.66
CA LYS A 11 10.21 1.11 13.55
C LYS A 11 9.02 2.08 13.63
N VAL A 12 9.06 3.04 14.55
CA VAL A 12 7.97 4.02 14.74
C VAL A 12 7.92 4.99 13.56
N ALA A 13 9.06 5.53 13.13
CA ALA A 13 9.14 6.39 11.96
C ALA A 13 8.68 5.67 10.68
N ALA A 14 8.95 4.35 10.55
CA ALA A 14 8.49 3.58 9.41
C ALA A 14 6.98 3.37 9.40
N HIS A 15 6.31 3.30 10.56
CA HIS A 15 4.85 3.24 10.62
C HIS A 15 4.23 4.59 10.23
N ALA A 16 4.67 5.69 10.84
CA ALA A 16 4.17 7.03 10.48
C ALA A 16 4.41 7.36 9.00
N LYS A 17 5.61 7.06 8.47
CA LYS A 17 5.95 7.25 7.06
C LYS A 17 5.13 6.34 6.14
N ALA A 18 4.85 5.10 6.56
CA ALA A 18 3.97 4.20 5.80
C ALA A 18 2.54 4.73 5.75
N THR A 19 2.02 5.33 6.82
CA THR A 19 0.70 5.97 6.85
C THR A 19 0.63 7.15 5.89
N ILE A 20 1.62 8.05 5.90
CA ILE A 20 1.66 9.19 4.96
C ILE A 20 1.71 8.69 3.51
N LEU A 21 2.53 7.67 3.23
CA LEU A 21 2.65 7.11 1.89
C LEU A 21 1.40 6.34 1.45
N ALA A 22 0.69 5.70 2.37
CA ALA A 22 -0.59 5.06 2.11
C ALA A 22 -1.63 6.09 1.68
N ILE A 23 -1.75 7.21 2.39
CA ILE A 23 -2.65 8.32 2.03
C ILE A 23 -2.30 8.89 0.66
N ARG A 24 -1.01 9.12 0.39
CA ARG A 24 -0.55 9.59 -0.94
C ARG A 24 -0.90 8.60 -2.05
N LEU A 25 -0.72 7.30 -1.81
CA LEU A 25 -1.07 6.27 -2.78
C LEU A 25 -2.59 6.19 -2.99
N PHE A 26 -3.39 6.34 -1.92
CA PHE A 26 -4.85 6.39 -1.98
C PHE A 26 -5.35 7.53 -2.88
N ALA A 27 -4.77 8.72 -2.74
CA ALA A 27 -5.12 9.88 -3.57
C ALA A 27 -4.86 9.66 -5.08
N LEU A 28 -4.01 8.68 -5.44
CA LEU A 28 -3.69 8.34 -6.83
C LEU A 28 -4.56 7.22 -7.39
N LEU A 29 -5.34 6.51 -6.55
CA LEU A 29 -6.20 5.40 -6.98
C LEU A 29 -7.31 5.82 -7.96
N PRO A 30 -7.93 7.01 -7.88
CA PRO A 30 -8.92 7.43 -8.87
C PRO A 30 -8.37 7.45 -10.31
N SER A 31 -7.12 7.87 -10.49
CA SER A 31 -6.43 7.89 -11.80
C SER A 31 -5.77 6.54 -12.14
N HIS A 32 -5.51 5.72 -11.12
CA HIS A 32 -4.86 4.42 -11.25
C HIS A 32 -5.63 3.35 -10.44
N PRO A 33 -6.82 2.93 -10.90
CA PRO A 33 -7.67 1.99 -10.16
C PRO A 33 -7.04 0.61 -9.99
N VAL A 34 -6.03 0.31 -10.82
CA VAL A 34 -5.21 -0.89 -10.76
C VAL A 34 -3.76 -0.48 -10.52
N VAL A 35 -3.22 -0.91 -9.38
CA VAL A 35 -1.85 -0.59 -8.93
C VAL A 35 -1.02 -1.87 -8.81
N THR A 36 0.19 -1.84 -9.36
CA THR A 36 1.20 -2.89 -9.11
C THR A 36 2.26 -2.38 -8.13
N LEU A 37 3.03 -3.29 -7.52
CA LEU A 37 4.16 -2.88 -6.68
C LEU A 37 5.15 -1.99 -7.45
N SER A 38 5.43 -2.31 -8.72
CA SER A 38 6.33 -1.52 -9.57
C SER A 38 5.74 -0.14 -9.89
N LEU A 39 4.43 -0.04 -10.12
CA LEU A 39 3.76 1.23 -10.35
C LEU A 39 3.76 2.09 -9.08
N ALA A 40 3.42 1.51 -7.92
CA ALA A 40 3.45 2.22 -6.65
C ALA A 40 4.85 2.75 -6.29
N ILE A 41 5.91 1.99 -6.60
CA ILE A 41 7.30 2.45 -6.44
C ILE A 41 7.55 3.69 -7.31
N LYS A 42 7.13 3.66 -8.58
CA LYS A 42 7.28 4.79 -9.52
C LYS A 42 6.49 6.01 -9.07
N LEU A 43 5.22 5.82 -8.67
CA LEU A 43 4.32 6.89 -8.24
C LEU A 43 4.76 7.57 -6.94
N LEU A 44 5.23 6.78 -5.97
CA LEU A 44 5.67 7.31 -4.68
C LEU A 44 7.14 7.76 -4.68
N GLY A 45 7.97 7.27 -5.61
CA GLY A 45 9.40 7.57 -5.66
C GLY A 45 10.18 7.05 -4.45
N VAL A 46 9.68 6.02 -3.78
CA VAL A 46 10.28 5.47 -2.54
C VAL A 46 10.78 4.06 -2.71
N SER A 47 11.61 3.61 -1.74
CA SER A 47 12.16 2.26 -1.76
C SER A 47 11.07 1.18 -1.77
N LYS A 48 11.39 0.02 -2.34
CA LYS A 48 10.52 -1.16 -2.36
C LYS A 48 9.97 -1.55 -0.98
N PRO A 49 10.76 -1.69 0.11
CA PRO A 49 10.21 -2.07 1.42
C PRO A 49 9.27 -1.01 1.99
N THR A 50 9.48 0.28 1.71
CA THR A 50 8.57 1.35 2.12
C THR A 50 7.25 1.28 1.34
N THR A 51 7.33 1.05 0.04
CA THR A 51 6.15 0.89 -0.82
C THR A 51 5.30 -0.31 -0.39
N VAL A 52 5.94 -1.44 -0.08
CA VAL A 52 5.23 -2.64 0.43
C VAL A 52 4.48 -2.33 1.73
N LYS A 53 5.05 -1.53 2.63
CA LYS A 53 4.37 -1.11 3.87
C LYS A 53 3.17 -0.21 3.58
N ALA A 54 3.29 0.73 2.65
CA ALA A 54 2.18 1.61 2.26
C ALA A 54 1.03 0.82 1.63
N ILE A 55 1.34 -0.09 0.68
CA ILE A 55 0.34 -1.01 0.11
C ILE A 55 -0.28 -1.86 1.21
N GLY A 56 0.52 -2.44 2.11
CA GLY A 56 0.03 -3.24 3.22
C GLY A 56 -0.92 -2.49 4.15
N ALA A 57 -0.65 -1.21 4.42
CA ALA A 57 -1.55 -0.36 5.20
C ALA A 57 -2.90 -0.13 4.49
N LEU A 58 -2.89 0.07 3.17
CA LEU A 58 -4.13 0.18 2.38
C LEU A 58 -4.89 -1.15 2.28
N GLN A 59 -4.18 -2.28 2.24
CA GLN A 59 -4.82 -3.59 2.30
C GLN A 59 -5.45 -3.86 3.67
N ALA A 60 -4.77 -3.48 4.76
CA ALA A 60 -5.30 -3.62 6.12
C ALA A 60 -6.53 -2.73 6.35
N ALA A 61 -6.61 -1.59 5.65
CA ALA A 61 -7.78 -0.72 5.64
C ALA A 61 -8.88 -1.14 4.65
N SER A 62 -8.78 -2.33 4.02
CA SER A 62 -9.70 -2.84 2.99
C SER A 62 -9.88 -1.95 1.75
N VAL A 63 -9.00 -0.97 1.56
CA VAL A 63 -8.97 -0.09 0.38
C VAL A 63 -8.49 -0.87 -0.84
N LEU A 64 -7.39 -1.61 -0.71
CA LEU A 64 -6.81 -2.38 -1.81
C LEU A 64 -7.10 -3.88 -1.67
N GLY A 65 -7.75 -4.45 -2.68
CA GLY A 65 -7.90 -5.88 -2.87
C GLY A 65 -6.73 -6.44 -3.67
N LYS A 66 -6.17 -7.58 -3.24
CA LYS A 66 -5.19 -8.31 -4.07
C LYS A 66 -5.97 -9.07 -5.15
N ILE A 67 -5.71 -8.76 -6.41
CA ILE A 67 -6.40 -9.43 -7.54
C ILE A 67 -5.73 -10.78 -7.79
N THR A 68 -4.47 -10.80 -8.21
CA THR A 68 -3.66 -12.01 -8.43
C THR A 68 -2.19 -11.64 -8.75
N GLY A 69 -1.29 -12.64 -8.73
CA GLY A 69 0.09 -12.53 -9.27
C GLY A 69 1.21 -13.10 -8.38
N LYS A 70 2.21 -13.78 -9.00
CA LYS A 70 3.49 -14.21 -8.36
C LYS A 70 4.19 -13.02 -7.70
N ARG A 71 5.07 -13.27 -6.70
CA ARG A 71 5.75 -12.24 -5.84
C ARG A 71 6.31 -10.99 -6.56
N ARG A 72 6.60 -11.04 -7.86
CA ARG A 72 7.12 -9.92 -8.68
C ARG A 72 6.07 -9.19 -9.53
N GLY A 73 4.88 -9.75 -9.73
CA GLY A 73 3.80 -9.19 -10.58
C GLY A 73 2.47 -9.08 -9.86
N ARG A 74 2.47 -8.78 -8.55
CA ARG A 74 1.23 -8.61 -7.79
C ARG A 74 0.49 -7.37 -8.26
N VAL A 75 -0.76 -7.58 -8.64
CA VAL A 75 -1.70 -6.53 -9.02
C VAL A 75 -2.69 -6.33 -7.87
N TYR A 76 -2.90 -5.08 -7.51
CA TYR A 76 -3.80 -4.62 -6.46
C TYR A 76 -4.86 -3.75 -7.12
N ALA A 77 -6.13 -4.09 -6.97
CA ALA A 77 -7.23 -3.23 -7.41
C ALA A 77 -7.78 -2.46 -6.22
N TYR A 78 -8.25 -1.25 -6.50
CA TYR A 78 -9.07 -0.51 -5.57
C TYR A 78 -10.44 -1.19 -5.44
N HIS A 79 -10.73 -1.72 -4.25
CA HIS A 79 -11.89 -2.59 -4.02
C HIS A 79 -13.22 -1.85 -4.16
N GLU A 80 -13.30 -0.62 -3.67
CA GLU A 80 -14.49 0.23 -3.81
C GLU A 80 -14.80 0.55 -5.28
N TYR A 81 -13.77 0.77 -6.11
CA TYR A 81 -13.98 1.00 -7.54
C TYR A 81 -14.50 -0.24 -8.27
N LEU A 82 -13.97 -1.43 -7.94
CA LEU A 82 -14.50 -2.68 -8.48
C LEU A 82 -15.91 -2.97 -7.99
N ARG A 83 -16.25 -2.61 -6.75
CA ARG A 83 -17.61 -2.78 -6.20
C ARG A 83 -18.63 -1.89 -6.92
N VAL A 84 -18.26 -0.65 -7.27
CA VAL A 84 -19.13 0.24 -8.05
C VAL A 84 -19.27 -0.21 -9.51
N LEU A 85 -18.23 -0.83 -10.08
CA LEU A 85 -18.25 -1.31 -11.47
C LEU A 85 -18.84 -2.73 -11.62
N SER A 86 -18.97 -3.47 -10.53
CA SER A 86 -19.64 -4.76 -10.48
C SER A 86 -20.72 -4.73 -9.39
N PRO A 87 -21.83 -4.00 -9.62
CA PRO A 87 -23.06 -4.29 -8.90
C PRO A 87 -23.46 -5.70 -9.35
N ASP A 88 -23.34 -6.66 -8.43
CA ASP A 88 -24.01 -7.96 -8.44
C ASP A 88 -24.12 -8.67 -9.79
N THR A 89 -23.33 -9.72 -9.96
CA THR A 89 -23.89 -10.92 -10.61
C THR A 89 -24.19 -11.92 -9.50
N ASP A 90 -25.24 -11.63 -8.75
CA ASP A 90 -26.15 -12.63 -8.15
C ASP A 90 -27.57 -12.04 -8.11
#